data_AF-Q0S144-F1
#
_entry.id   AF-Q0S144-F1
#
_cell.length_a   1.000
_cell.length_b   1.000
_cell.length_c   1.000
_cell.angle_alpha   90.00
_cell.angle_beta   90.00
_cell.angle_gamma   90.00
#
_symmetry.space_group_name_H-M   'P 1'
#
loop_
_entity.id
_entity.type
_entity.pdbx_description
1 polymer ?
#
loop_
_entity_poly.entity_id
_entity_poly.type
_entity_poly.pdbx_seq_one_letter_code
_entity_poly.pdbx_strand_id
1 'polypeptide(L)'
;MTKCAREVMEILEAYDLTQCAHSAAQLVGCDEKTVARYVALRDAGRDPAERERRARSIDPFLGKIEELVEASQGRIRADVVHDKLTAMGFDGTDRTTRRAVAELKASYRAGHRRKYRPGGTSHAVGEDPGAGHVAAVRLGRGPAGRWPAYPTVLRVVVVVEVCRWWCRRGTSSSRR
;
A
#
# COMPACT_ATOMS: atom_id res chain seq x y z
N MET A 1 19.37 -2.42 15.09
CA MET A 1 19.27 -3.87 14.82
C MET A 1 18.09 -4.40 15.64
N THR A 2 17.18 -5.17 15.03
CA THR A 2 16.07 -5.78 15.78
C THR A 2 16.61 -7.03 16.47
N LYS A 3 16.37 -7.19 17.77
CA LYS A 3 16.77 -8.39 18.51
C LYS A 3 15.95 -9.60 18.05
N CYS A 4 16.55 -10.79 18.11
CA CYS A 4 15.82 -12.04 17.87
C CYS A 4 14.78 -12.24 18.96
N ALA A 5 13.66 -12.92 18.65
CA ALA A 5 12.58 -13.15 19.63
C ALA A 5 13.07 -13.82 20.92
N ARG A 6 14.03 -14.76 20.82
CA ARG A 6 14.69 -15.39 21.97
C ARG A 6 15.42 -14.38 22.86
N GLU A 7 16.26 -13.53 22.27
CA GLU A 7 16.99 -12.50 23.04
C GLU A 7 16.02 -11.54 23.73
N VAL A 8 14.88 -11.21 23.12
CA VAL A 8 13.87 -10.35 23.75
C VAL A 8 13.23 -11.04 24.96
N MET A 9 12.95 -12.34 24.87
CA MET A 9 12.44 -13.12 25.99
C MET A 9 13.45 -13.17 27.15
N GLU A 10 14.72 -13.46 26.86
CA GLU A 10 15.80 -13.45 27.88
C GLU A 10 15.94 -12.09 28.57
N ILE A 11 15.81 -10.98 27.83
CA ILE A 11 15.80 -9.62 28.38
C ILE A 11 14.62 -9.40 29.33
N LEU A 12 13.43 -9.86 28.95
CA LEU A 12 12.21 -9.69 29.75
C LEU A 12 12.24 -10.59 31.00
N GLU A 13 12.75 -11.81 30.91
CA GLU A 13 12.94 -12.70 32.05
C GLU A 13 13.92 -12.11 33.08
N ALA A 14 15.04 -11.55 32.63
CA ALA A 14 15.99 -10.87 33.51
C ALA A 14 15.39 -9.63 34.19
N TYR A 15 14.52 -8.91 33.48
CA TYR A 15 13.77 -7.80 34.06
C TYR A 15 12.74 -8.31 35.08
N ASP A 16 12.04 -9.40 34.80
CA ASP A 16 11.05 -9.94 35.74
C ASP A 16 11.69 -10.45 37.04
N LEU A 17 12.91 -10.99 36.96
CA LEU A 17 13.72 -11.41 38.11
C LEU A 17 14.24 -10.23 38.97
N THR A 18 14.61 -9.11 38.35
CA THR A 18 15.30 -8.02 39.05
C THR A 18 14.43 -6.78 39.29
N GLN A 19 13.32 -6.65 38.55
CA GLN A 19 12.45 -5.47 38.47
C GLN A 19 13.22 -4.15 38.26
N CYS A 20 14.44 -4.22 37.69
CA CYS A 20 15.32 -3.08 37.51
C CYS A 20 16.02 -3.18 36.15
N ALA A 21 15.83 -2.18 35.29
CA ALA A 21 16.39 -2.17 33.94
C ALA A 21 17.92 -2.21 33.94
N HIS A 22 18.56 -1.53 34.90
CA HIS A 22 20.02 -1.49 35.02
C HIS A 22 20.60 -2.86 35.40
N SER A 23 20.03 -3.51 36.42
CA SER A 23 20.47 -4.83 36.87
C SER A 23 20.20 -5.91 35.82
N ALA A 24 19.03 -5.88 35.16
CA ALA A 24 18.70 -6.79 34.07
C ALA A 24 19.65 -6.64 32.87
N ALA A 25 20.01 -5.41 32.52
CA ALA A 25 20.95 -5.10 31.45
C ALA A 25 22.33 -5.74 31.70
N GLN A 26 22.82 -5.68 32.95
CA GLN A 26 24.09 -6.29 33.35
C GLN A 26 24.05 -7.83 33.28
N LEU A 27 22.91 -8.46 33.59
CA LEU A 27 22.76 -9.93 33.54
C LEU A 27 22.76 -10.48 32.10
N VAL A 28 22.15 -9.75 31.17
CA VAL A 28 22.01 -10.18 29.76
C VAL A 28 23.13 -9.60 28.87
N GLY A 29 23.89 -8.61 29.36
CA GLY A 29 24.92 -7.92 28.59
C GLY A 29 24.35 -7.01 27.51
N CYS A 30 23.25 -6.31 27.81
CA CYS A 30 22.60 -5.37 26.88
C CYS A 30 22.56 -3.94 27.46
N ASP A 31 22.14 -2.96 26.65
CA ASP A 31 22.00 -1.56 27.11
C ASP A 31 20.69 -1.37 27.89
N GLU A 32 20.73 -0.62 28.99
CA GLU A 32 19.56 -0.35 29.84
C GLU A 32 18.38 0.24 29.07
N LYS A 33 18.62 1.11 28.08
CA LYS A 33 17.55 1.69 27.26
C LYS A 33 16.88 0.65 26.38
N THR A 34 17.59 -0.43 26.05
CA THR A 34 17.03 -1.57 25.32
C THR A 34 16.06 -2.36 26.20
N VAL A 35 16.43 -2.60 27.46
CA VAL A 35 15.54 -3.23 28.44
C VAL A 35 14.30 -2.37 28.64
N ALA A 36 14.48 -1.08 28.94
CA ALA A 36 13.37 -0.14 29.14
C ALA A 36 12.44 -0.06 27.92
N ARG A 37 12.98 -0.06 26.70
CA ARG A 37 12.17 -0.08 25.48
C ARG A 37 11.33 -1.34 25.38
N TYR A 38 11.90 -2.52 25.65
CA TYR A 38 11.17 -3.79 25.52
C TYR A 38 10.12 -3.98 26.61
N VAL A 39 10.39 -3.51 27.84
CA VAL A 39 9.40 -3.46 28.91
C VAL A 39 8.24 -2.54 28.52
N ALA A 40 8.52 -1.33 28.03
CA ALA A 40 7.46 -0.42 27.57
C ALA A 40 6.64 -0.99 26.39
N LEU A 41 7.27 -1.73 25.48
CA LEU A 41 6.57 -2.43 24.39
C LEU A 41 5.66 -3.54 24.93
N ARG A 42 6.13 -4.33 25.91
CA ARG A 42 5.35 -5.37 26.59
C ARG A 42 4.14 -4.77 27.32
N ASP A 43 4.35 -3.71 28.09
CA ASP A 43 3.30 -3.07 28.87
C ASP A 43 2.23 -2.42 27.95
N ALA A 44 2.64 -1.99 26.75
CA ALA A 44 1.74 -1.53 25.70
C ALA A 44 1.09 -2.66 24.88
N GLY A 45 1.42 -3.93 25.15
CA GLY A 45 0.94 -5.10 24.40
C GLY A 45 1.39 -5.12 22.94
N ARG A 46 2.49 -4.45 22.60
CA ARG A 46 3.03 -4.35 21.23
C ARG A 46 4.05 -5.45 20.98
N ASP A 47 4.00 -6.05 19.80
CA ASP A 47 5.00 -7.04 19.41
C ASP A 47 6.36 -6.36 19.11
N PRO A 48 7.46 -6.75 19.78
CA PRO A 48 8.79 -6.23 19.52
C PRO A 48 9.32 -6.45 18.08
N ALA A 49 8.76 -7.42 17.35
CA ALA A 49 9.08 -7.68 15.95
C ALA A 49 8.30 -6.78 14.98
N GLU A 50 7.16 -6.24 15.42
CA GLU A 50 6.31 -5.40 14.58
C GLU A 50 6.89 -3.99 14.50
N ARG A 51 7.51 -3.66 13.36
CA ARG A 51 7.94 -2.29 13.09
C ARG A 51 6.72 -1.43 12.85
N GLU A 52 6.51 -0.45 13.73
CA GLU A 52 5.51 0.58 13.51
C GLU A 52 5.77 1.29 12.18
N ARG A 53 4.75 1.27 11.31
CA ARG A 53 4.84 1.90 10.00
C ARG A 53 4.82 3.41 10.22
N ARG A 54 5.89 4.10 9.85
CA ARG A 54 5.94 5.57 9.93
C ARG A 54 4.78 6.17 9.13
N ALA A 55 4.04 7.08 9.77
CA ALA A 55 2.98 7.83 9.13
C ALA A 55 3.53 8.62 7.93
N ARG A 56 2.86 8.50 6.79
CA ARG A 56 3.14 9.23 5.55
C ARG A 56 2.07 10.31 5.37
N SER A 57 2.41 11.41 4.71
CA SER A 57 1.46 12.48 4.36
C SER A 57 0.28 12.02 3.50
N ILE A 58 0.41 10.88 2.83
CA ILE A 58 -0.64 10.26 2.02
C ILE A 58 -1.64 9.43 2.84
N ASP A 59 -1.31 9.08 4.08
CA ASP A 59 -2.10 8.15 4.89
C ASP A 59 -3.54 8.64 5.14
N PRO A 60 -3.81 9.95 5.40
CA PRO A 60 -5.19 10.46 5.52
C PRO A 60 -6.02 10.28 4.24
N PHE A 61 -5.37 10.20 3.08
CA PHE A 61 -6.02 10.11 1.78
C PHE A 61 -6.19 8.66 1.30
N LEU A 62 -5.61 7.66 1.99
CA LEU A 62 -5.66 6.25 1.57
C LEU A 62 -7.09 5.74 1.42
N GLY A 63 -7.99 6.09 2.35
CA GLY A 63 -9.41 5.69 2.26
C GLY A 63 -10.07 6.22 0.99
N LYS A 64 -9.74 7.44 0.57
CA LYS A 64 -10.29 8.00 -0.68
C LYS A 64 -9.71 7.34 -1.92
N ILE A 65 -8.43 6.98 -1.90
CA ILE A 65 -7.80 6.26 -3.00
C ILE A 65 -8.41 4.86 -3.12
N GLU A 66 -8.67 4.19 -2.01
CA GLU A 66 -9.33 2.86 -1.98
C GLU A 66 -10.72 2.92 -2.60
N GLU A 67 -11.55 3.89 -2.21
CA GLU A 67 -12.87 4.12 -2.81
C GLU A 67 -12.79 4.32 -4.33
N LEU A 68 -11.82 5.12 -4.81
CA LEU A 68 -11.62 5.36 -6.23
C LEU A 68 -11.12 4.11 -6.98
N VAL A 69 -10.33 3.26 -6.32
CA VAL A 69 -9.85 1.99 -6.87
C VAL A 69 -11.02 1.00 -6.96
N GLU A 70 -11.84 0.90 -5.93
CA GLU A 70 -13.03 0.04 -5.89
C GLU A 70 -14.05 0.45 -6.96
N ALA A 71 -14.40 1.74 -6.99
CA ALA A 71 -15.34 2.29 -7.97
C ALA A 71 -14.89 2.08 -9.44
N SER A 72 -13.58 1.96 -9.67
CA SER A 72 -13.00 1.74 -11.00
C SER A 72 -12.58 0.29 -11.26
N GLN A 73 -12.86 -0.63 -10.34
CA GLN A 73 -12.43 -2.03 -10.40
C GLN A 73 -10.91 -2.16 -10.66
N GLY A 74 -10.11 -1.27 -10.09
CA GLY A 74 -8.66 -1.23 -10.25
C GLY A 74 -8.14 -0.66 -11.58
N ARG A 75 -9.00 -0.13 -12.46
CA ARG A 75 -8.60 0.40 -13.77
C ARG A 75 -8.13 1.86 -13.73
N ILE A 76 -8.44 2.63 -12.68
CA ILE A 76 -8.13 4.07 -12.60
C ILE A 76 -6.64 4.38 -12.76
N ARG A 77 -6.31 5.42 -13.54
CA ARG A 77 -4.93 5.91 -13.68
C ARG A 77 -4.50 6.69 -12.45
N ALA A 78 -3.25 6.55 -12.05
CA ALA A 78 -2.72 7.25 -10.88
C ALA A 78 -2.68 8.77 -11.06
N ASP A 79 -2.46 9.26 -12.28
CA ASP A 79 -2.48 10.70 -12.59
C ASP A 79 -3.84 11.33 -12.23
N VAL A 80 -4.93 10.66 -12.60
CA VAL A 80 -6.31 11.11 -12.29
C VAL A 80 -6.59 11.05 -10.78
N VAL A 81 -5.99 10.10 -10.06
CA VAL A 81 -6.08 10.07 -8.60
C VAL A 81 -5.33 11.25 -8.00
N HIS A 82 -4.12 11.55 -8.49
CA HIS A 82 -3.34 12.68 -8.01
C HIS A 82 -4.08 14.01 -8.18
N ASP A 83 -4.64 14.27 -9.36
CA ASP A 83 -5.43 15.49 -9.60
C ASP A 83 -6.61 15.63 -8.62
N LYS A 84 -7.30 14.52 -8.34
CA LYS A 84 -8.39 14.50 -7.35
C LYS A 84 -7.90 14.76 -5.92
N LEU A 85 -6.76 14.20 -5.54
CA LEU A 85 -6.16 14.42 -4.22
C LEU A 85 -5.67 15.85 -4.06
N THR A 86 -5.05 16.43 -5.09
CA THR A 86 -4.59 17.83 -5.08
C THR A 86 -5.77 18.78 -4.95
N ALA A 87 -6.90 18.51 -5.62
CA ALA A 87 -8.14 19.26 -5.43
C ALA A 87 -8.71 19.18 -4.00
N MET A 88 -8.35 18.13 -3.24
CA MET A 88 -8.71 17.94 -1.83
C MET A 88 -7.65 18.48 -0.86
N GLY A 89 -6.59 19.13 -1.36
CA GLY A 89 -5.54 19.73 -0.53
C GLY A 89 -4.33 18.83 -0.25
N PHE A 90 -4.08 17.81 -1.07
CA PHE A 90 -2.83 17.04 -0.99
C PHE A 90 -1.65 17.82 -1.58
N ASP A 91 -0.65 18.12 -0.75
CA ASP A 91 0.59 18.83 -1.13
C ASP A 91 1.75 17.88 -1.53
N GLY A 92 1.52 16.56 -1.53
CA GLY A 92 2.57 15.61 -1.89
C GLY A 92 2.84 15.53 -3.39
N THR A 93 3.87 14.76 -3.76
CA THR A 93 4.26 14.61 -5.17
C THR A 93 3.48 13.49 -5.87
N ASP A 94 3.31 13.60 -7.19
CA ASP A 94 2.73 12.55 -8.04
C ASP A 94 3.38 11.16 -7.81
N ARG A 95 4.70 11.11 -7.57
CA ARG A 95 5.41 9.85 -7.27
C ARG A 95 4.85 9.15 -6.03
N THR A 96 4.51 9.91 -4.98
CA THR A 96 3.94 9.36 -3.75
C THR A 96 2.54 8.81 -3.99
N THR A 97 1.72 9.52 -4.76
CA THR A 97 0.39 9.07 -5.16
C THR A 97 0.46 7.81 -6.02
N ARG A 98 1.32 7.76 -7.04
CA ARG A 98 1.54 6.58 -7.89
C ARG A 98 1.94 5.35 -7.08
N ARG A 99 2.82 5.51 -6.10
CA ARG A 99 3.25 4.42 -5.22
C ARG A 99 2.10 3.91 -4.36
N ALA A 100 1.32 4.79 -3.73
CA ALA A 100 0.16 4.41 -2.92
C ALA A 100 -0.94 3.74 -3.74
N VAL A 101 -1.24 4.26 -4.94
CA VAL A 101 -2.20 3.64 -5.88
C VAL A 101 -1.72 2.25 -6.30
N ALA A 102 -0.42 2.06 -6.56
CA ALA A 102 0.12 0.75 -6.91
C ALA A 102 0.01 -0.26 -5.76
N GLU A 103 0.32 0.17 -4.52
CA GLU A 103 0.12 -0.61 -3.29
C GLU A 103 -1.36 -1.02 -3.14
N LEU A 104 -2.29 -0.07 -3.23
CA LEU A 104 -3.73 -0.34 -3.10
C LEU A 104 -4.29 -1.20 -4.23
N LYS A 105 -3.85 -0.99 -5.48
CA LYS A 105 -4.22 -1.88 -6.59
C LYS A 105 -3.69 -3.30 -6.42
N ALA A 106 -2.55 -3.48 -5.77
CA ALA A 106 -2.02 -4.80 -5.48
C ALA A 106 -2.89 -5.50 -4.43
N SER A 107 -3.26 -4.80 -3.34
CA SER A 107 -4.21 -5.29 -2.33
C SER A 107 -5.58 -5.61 -2.93
N TYR A 108 -6.13 -4.71 -3.76
CA TYR A 108 -7.38 -4.93 -4.49
C TYR A 108 -7.32 -6.20 -5.34
N ARG A 109 -6.26 -6.38 -6.13
CA ARG A 109 -6.06 -7.59 -6.95
C ARG A 109 -5.86 -8.86 -6.12
N ALA A 110 -5.27 -8.77 -4.93
CA ALA A 110 -5.13 -9.93 -4.04
C ALA A 110 -6.49 -10.39 -3.51
N GLY A 111 -7.38 -9.47 -3.15
CA GLY A 111 -8.76 -9.78 -2.73
C GLY A 111 -9.69 -10.18 -3.88
N HIS A 112 -9.51 -9.59 -5.06
CA HIS A 112 -10.37 -9.79 -6.24
C HIS A 112 -9.81 -10.79 -7.26
N ARG A 113 -8.73 -11.52 -6.91
CA ARG A 113 -8.20 -12.57 -7.77
C ARG A 113 -9.27 -13.67 -7.84
N ARG A 114 -9.91 -13.81 -9.00
CA ARG A 114 -10.78 -14.96 -9.30
C ARG A 114 -9.99 -16.21 -8.93
N LYS A 115 -10.41 -16.96 -7.91
CA LYS A 115 -9.87 -18.30 -7.64
C LYS A 115 -10.10 -19.08 -8.94
N TYR A 116 -9.03 -19.44 -9.62
CA TYR A 116 -9.12 -20.34 -10.76
C TYR A 116 -9.77 -21.62 -10.24
N ARG A 117 -11.01 -21.87 -10.66
CA ARG A 117 -11.67 -23.17 -10.50
C ARG A 117 -11.32 -23.92 -11.79
N PRO A 118 -10.36 -24.85 -11.78
CA PRO A 118 -10.17 -25.71 -12.94
C PRO A 118 -11.51 -26.40 -13.20
N GLY A 119 -12.13 -26.06 -14.33
CA GLY A 119 -13.32 -26.75 -14.80
C GLY A 119 -12.91 -28.18 -15.14
N GLY A 120 -13.61 -29.14 -14.54
CA GLY A 120 -13.46 -30.55 -14.86
C GLY A 120 -13.65 -30.76 -16.36
N THR A 121 -12.60 -31.25 -17.00
CA THR A 121 -12.68 -31.92 -18.28
C THR A 121 -12.21 -33.34 -18.02
N SER A 122 -13.13 -34.30 -18.11
CA SER A 122 -12.78 -35.71 -18.23
C SER A 122 -12.02 -35.87 -19.54
N HIS A 123 -10.69 -35.86 -19.47
CA HIS A 123 -9.84 -36.40 -20.52
C HIS A 123 -9.21 -37.68 -19.99
N ALA A 124 -9.94 -38.78 -20.17
CA ALA A 124 -9.29 -40.07 -20.35
C ALA A 124 -8.93 -40.18 -21.83
N VAL A 125 -7.71 -39.78 -22.19
CA VAL A 125 -6.92 -40.44 -23.25
C VAL A 125 -5.45 -40.15 -22.95
N GLY A 126 -4.65 -41.21 -22.90
CA GLY A 126 -3.23 -41.14 -22.60
C GLY A 126 -2.35 -40.77 -23.81
N GLU A 127 -1.05 -40.85 -23.50
CA GLU A 127 0.15 -40.80 -24.35
C GLU A 127 0.85 -39.44 -24.51
N ASP A 128 2.03 -39.38 -23.86
CA ASP A 128 3.14 -38.43 -24.01
C ASP A 128 3.89 -38.61 -25.38
N PRO A 129 5.06 -37.99 -25.62
CA PRO A 129 5.24 -36.62 -26.10
C PRO A 129 6.08 -36.59 -27.41
N GLY A 130 5.93 -35.57 -28.25
CA GLY A 130 6.75 -35.49 -29.47
C GLY A 130 6.81 -34.14 -30.15
N ALA A 131 7.94 -33.47 -29.94
CA ALA A 131 8.61 -32.54 -30.87
C ALA A 131 7.95 -31.19 -31.20
N GLY A 132 8.76 -30.13 -31.06
CA GLY A 132 8.51 -28.84 -31.70
C GLY A 132 9.29 -27.69 -31.09
N HIS A 133 10.54 -27.51 -31.51
CA HIS A 133 11.34 -26.29 -31.34
C HIS A 133 10.53 -25.00 -31.52
N VAL A 134 10.89 -23.90 -30.84
CA VAL A 134 11.74 -22.84 -31.41
C VAL A 134 12.04 -21.67 -30.45
N ALA A 135 13.24 -21.13 -30.65
CA ALA A 135 13.64 -19.71 -30.59
C ALA A 135 13.84 -19.03 -29.22
N ALA A 136 15.11 -19.03 -28.81
CA ALA A 136 15.70 -17.95 -28.05
C ALA A 136 15.62 -16.63 -28.85
N VAL A 137 15.03 -15.58 -28.26
CA VAL A 137 15.21 -14.20 -28.72
C VAL A 137 15.75 -13.34 -27.57
N ARG A 138 17.03 -13.05 -27.73
CA ARG A 138 17.86 -11.96 -27.22
C ARG A 138 17.05 -10.66 -26.97
N LEU A 139 16.97 -10.20 -25.72
CA LEU A 139 16.50 -8.84 -25.41
C LEU A 139 17.57 -7.83 -25.83
N GLY A 140 17.44 -7.34 -27.05
CA GLY A 140 18.17 -6.20 -27.58
C GLY A 140 17.73 -4.91 -26.91
N ARG A 141 18.71 -4.13 -26.48
CA ARG A 141 18.62 -2.79 -25.91
C ARG A 141 18.41 -1.76 -27.03
N GLY A 142 17.45 -0.86 -26.87
CA GLY A 142 17.38 0.43 -27.57
C GLY A 142 15.95 1.00 -27.68
N PRO A 143 15.76 2.30 -27.95
CA PRO A 143 16.56 3.47 -27.57
C PRO A 143 15.73 4.54 -26.84
N ALA A 144 16.43 5.53 -26.27
CA ALA A 144 15.85 6.79 -25.83
C ALA A 144 15.29 7.59 -27.03
N GLY A 145 14.17 8.27 -26.83
CA GLY A 145 13.77 9.40 -27.65
C GLY A 145 12.33 9.36 -28.17
N ARG A 146 11.62 10.47 -27.91
CA ARG A 146 10.35 10.92 -28.49
C ARG A 146 9.08 10.53 -27.72
N TRP A 147 8.84 11.29 -26.64
CA TRP A 147 7.49 11.49 -26.12
C TRP A 147 6.65 12.20 -27.21
N PRO A 148 5.50 11.67 -27.63
CA PRO A 148 4.58 12.45 -28.44
C PRO A 148 4.00 13.58 -27.60
N ALA A 149 4.23 14.80 -28.08
CA ALA A 149 3.44 15.97 -27.71
C ALA A 149 1.97 15.65 -27.99
N TYR A 150 1.13 15.64 -26.95
CA TYR A 150 -0.31 15.69 -27.13
C TYR A 150 -0.71 17.17 -27.08
N PRO A 151 -1.36 17.68 -28.14
CA PRO A 151 -1.73 19.07 -28.26
C PRO A 151 -2.82 19.41 -27.25
N THR A 152 -2.65 20.59 -26.68
CA THR A 152 -3.69 21.42 -26.09
C THR A 152 -4.93 21.48 -27.01
N VAL A 153 -6.08 21.66 -26.39
CA VAL A 153 -7.37 22.08 -26.94
C VAL A 153 -8.37 20.99 -27.34
N LEU A 154 -9.13 20.51 -26.33
CA LEU A 154 -10.58 20.46 -26.41
C LEU A 154 -11.19 20.69 -25.02
N ARG A 155 -11.61 21.95 -24.85
CA ARG A 155 -12.76 22.51 -24.09
C ARG A 155 -13.18 21.75 -22.82
N VAL A 156 -13.10 22.37 -21.63
CA VAL A 156 -14.00 23.46 -21.20
C VAL A 156 -15.47 23.15 -21.54
N VAL A 157 -16.04 22.10 -20.94
CA VAL A 157 -17.51 21.96 -20.78
C VAL A 157 -17.88 21.34 -19.41
N VAL A 158 -17.08 20.45 -18.82
CA VAL A 158 -17.50 19.73 -17.59
C VAL A 158 -17.32 20.54 -16.30
N VAL A 159 -16.43 21.55 -16.26
CA VAL A 159 -16.19 22.39 -15.06
C VAL A 159 -17.38 23.31 -14.75
N VAL A 160 -18.22 23.67 -15.73
CA VAL A 160 -19.41 24.52 -15.48
C VAL A 160 -20.66 23.67 -15.18
N GLU A 161 -20.78 22.44 -15.71
CA GLU A 161 -21.98 21.61 -15.46
C GLU A 161 -22.01 20.99 -14.06
N VAL A 162 -20.87 20.56 -13.50
CA VAL A 162 -20.84 20.00 -12.13
C VAL A 162 -21.09 21.09 -11.07
N CYS A 163 -20.61 22.32 -11.32
CA CYS A 163 -20.87 23.46 -10.44
C CYS A 163 -22.34 23.91 -10.51
N ARG A 164 -22.97 23.85 -11.70
CA ARG A 164 -24.42 24.10 -11.87
C ARG A 164 -25.31 23.00 -11.27
N TRP A 165 -24.81 21.76 -11.20
CA TRP A 165 -25.53 20.64 -10.58
C TRP A 165 -25.52 20.73 -9.05
N TRP A 166 -24.44 21.20 -8.43
CA TRP A 166 -24.38 21.37 -6.97
C TRP A 166 -25.14 22.63 -6.50
N CYS A 167 -25.16 23.71 -7.28
CA CYS A 167 -25.89 24.94 -6.92
C CYS A 167 -27.44 24.83 -7.00
N ARG A 168 -27.99 23.76 -7.60
CA ARG A 168 -29.45 23.56 -7.78
C ARG A 168 -30.08 22.60 -6.77
N ARG A 169 -29.30 22.02 -5.84
CA ARG A 169 -29.80 21.09 -4.79
C ARG A 169 -29.78 21.65 -3.37
N GLY A 170 -29.31 22.88 -3.17
CA GLY A 170 -29.12 23.47 -1.84
C GLY A 170 -30.07 24.62 -1.54
N THR A 171 -31.38 24.45 -1.71
CA THR A 171 -32.38 25.38 -1.14
C THR A 171 -33.49 24.60 -0.45
N SER A 172 -33.23 24.16 0.78
CA SER A 172 -34.27 23.88 1.78
C SER A 172 -33.67 23.48 3.13
N SER A 173 -33.16 24.45 3.88
CA SER A 173 -33.50 24.52 5.31
C SER A 173 -33.32 25.95 5.82
N SER A 174 -34.40 26.41 6.40
CA SER A 174 -34.77 27.77 6.77
C SER A 174 -34.03 28.27 8.01
N ARG A 175 -33.83 29.59 8.06
CA ARG A 175 -33.85 30.35 9.31
C ARG A 175 -35.09 30.00 10.12
N ARG A 176 -34.90 29.62 11.37
CA ARG A 176 -35.52 30.24 12.55
C ARG A 176 -34.67 29.91 13.76
#